data_AF-A0A971AHB2-F1
#
_entry.id   AF-A0A971AHB2-F1
#
_cell.length_a   1.000
_cell.length_b   1.000
_cell.length_c   1.000
_cell.angle_alpha   90.00
_cell.angle_beta   90.00
_cell.angle_gamma   90.00
#
_symmetry.space_group_name_H-M   'P 1'
#
loop_
_entity.id
_entity.type
_entity.pdbx_description
1 polymer ?
#
loop_
_entity_poly.entity_id
_entity_poly.type
_entity_poly.pdbx_seq_one_letter_code
_entity_poly.pdbx_strand_id
1 'polypeptide(L)'
;MLASGSINNRLKARPWRRPTATARCLPPEPGAARRASAGGPGNSPVAFAPCAGISCRSGKEEGRVTRRTPIRPRIGITGSYGGLNLGDEAILKSIITQLRATMPVDIRVFSRNAEDTRRRHDVEQALPVRDMSRAEARDAVAELDLLIFGGGGILYDGEAELYLREVSLAHELNVPVIIYAVSAGPLRSRTVRERVAEALSKAAIVTVRDRPGRRLLEDIGVRREVLLTADPALLLEPEPLNGDALLREGLDLSRRLVGFSVREPGPAAPEIDVAHYHALLANAADFIVDRWQANIVFVPMERGQMDVQHSHAVISRMQNANHATVLKGDYSAGQVLSLIGHFQFCVGMRLHILIFSALQHVPFIALPYSPKVTGLLQDLGIDVPPLDNVNTGRLLALIDQSWDSRATLKEHIAQRLPQLQDRARETHALLVQLIRDLGLHRRTDTANTQGSCPF
;
A
#
# COMPACT_ATOMS: atom_id res chain seq x y z
N MET A 1 47.82 18.61 17.24
CA MET A 1 47.80 20.08 17.48
C MET A 1 46.62 20.62 16.69
N LEU A 2 45.45 20.86 17.28
CA LEU A 2 45.07 21.91 18.24
C LEU A 2 44.93 23.31 17.62
N ALA A 3 43.68 23.67 17.28
CA ALA A 3 43.01 24.97 17.53
C ALA A 3 41.60 24.90 16.90
N SER A 4 40.52 24.58 17.61
CA SER A 4 39.76 25.41 18.57
C SER A 4 39.05 26.63 17.94
N GLY A 5 37.75 26.51 17.68
CA GLY A 5 36.86 27.58 17.23
C GLY A 5 35.45 27.39 17.77
N SER A 6 35.20 27.82 19.01
CA SER A 6 33.90 27.74 19.66
C SER A 6 33.03 28.94 19.27
N ILE A 7 31.82 28.70 18.75
CA ILE A 7 30.77 29.72 18.69
C ILE A 7 29.57 29.23 19.49
N ASN A 8 29.34 29.92 20.60
CA ASN A 8 28.30 29.67 21.57
C ASN A 8 27.13 30.64 21.27
N ASN A 9 25.95 30.14 20.91
CA ASN A 9 24.78 31.01 20.73
C ASN A 9 23.57 30.47 21.50
N ARG A 10 23.25 31.14 22.61
CA ARG A 10 22.11 30.83 23.48
C ARG A 10 20.85 31.52 22.96
N LEU A 11 19.90 30.76 22.42
CA LEU A 11 18.52 31.23 22.26
C LEU A 11 17.57 30.50 23.22
N LYS A 12 16.83 31.30 23.99
CA LYS A 12 16.00 30.86 25.13
C LYS A 12 14.73 30.15 24.63
N ALA A 13 14.60 28.86 24.90
CA ALA A 13 13.33 28.16 24.75
C ALA A 13 12.28 28.71 25.73
N ARG A 14 11.10 29.08 25.23
CA ARG A 14 9.92 29.41 26.07
C ARG A 14 9.16 28.12 26.40
N PRO A 15 8.75 27.87 27.66
CA PRO A 15 7.96 26.70 28.00
C PRO A 15 6.53 26.82 27.47
N TRP A 16 6.08 25.79 26.75
CA TRP A 16 4.72 25.69 26.21
C TRP A 16 3.74 25.35 27.35
N ARG A 17 2.68 26.16 27.53
CA ARG A 17 1.65 25.91 28.55
C ARG A 17 0.65 24.87 28.05
N ARG A 18 0.43 23.79 28.81
CA ARG A 18 -0.67 22.85 28.58
C ARG A 18 -2.02 23.47 28.94
N PRO A 19 -3.05 23.38 28.07
CA PRO A 19 -4.44 23.49 28.49
C PRO A 19 -4.89 22.18 29.15
N THR A 20 -5.50 22.28 30.32
CA THR A 20 -6.19 21.16 30.99
C THR A 20 -7.68 21.26 30.72
N ALA A 21 -8.29 20.18 30.20
CA ALA A 21 -9.74 19.97 30.28
C ALA A 21 -10.06 18.48 30.11
N THR A 22 -10.50 17.84 31.19
CA THR A 22 -10.98 16.46 31.21
C THR A 22 -12.48 16.41 30.92
N ALA A 23 -12.90 15.58 29.97
CA ALA A 23 -14.28 15.12 29.86
C ALA A 23 -14.27 13.62 29.51
N ARG A 24 -14.44 12.76 30.51
CA ARG A 24 -14.71 11.33 30.31
C ARG A 24 -16.22 11.12 30.28
N CYS A 25 -16.77 10.63 29.18
CA CYS A 25 -18.10 10.06 29.16
C CYS A 25 -18.03 8.60 29.64
N LEU A 26 -18.77 8.29 30.72
CA LEU A 26 -18.98 6.92 31.19
C LEU A 26 -20.19 6.30 30.45
N PRO A 27 -20.18 4.97 30.16
CA PRO A 27 -21.35 4.27 29.67
C PRO A 27 -22.38 4.04 30.80
N PRO A 28 -23.68 3.89 30.49
CA PRO A 28 -24.70 3.62 31.49
C PRO A 28 -24.72 2.15 31.94
N GLU A 29 -24.96 1.91 33.23
CA GLU A 29 -25.21 0.56 33.76
C GLU A 29 -26.63 0.06 33.41
N PRO A 30 -26.82 -1.24 33.12
CA PRO A 30 -28.14 -1.84 33.01
C PRO A 30 -28.64 -2.34 34.38
N GLY A 31 -29.73 -1.74 34.87
CA GLY A 31 -30.40 -2.14 36.11
C GLY A 31 -31.07 -3.52 36.05
N ALA A 32 -31.17 -4.18 37.21
CA ALA A 32 -31.57 -5.58 37.30
C ALA A 32 -33.10 -5.85 37.27
N ALA A 33 -33.44 -6.93 36.57
CA ALA A 33 -34.49 -7.92 36.88
C ALA A 33 -35.95 -7.49 37.16
N ARG A 34 -36.85 -7.95 36.27
CA ARG A 34 -38.13 -8.58 36.67
C ARG A 34 -38.41 -9.83 35.84
N ARG A 35 -38.91 -10.89 36.48
CA ARG A 35 -39.39 -12.16 35.86
C ARG A 35 -40.92 -12.24 35.99
N ALA A 36 -41.60 -12.65 34.91
CA ALA A 36 -42.88 -13.38 34.86
C ALA A 36 -43.19 -13.62 33.36
N SER A 37 -43.06 -14.82 32.75
CA SER A 37 -43.76 -16.10 32.93
C SER A 37 -45.13 -16.21 32.24
N ALA A 38 -45.13 -16.89 31.08
CA ALA A 38 -46.17 -17.76 30.49
C ALA A 38 -47.58 -17.20 30.11
N GLY A 39 -48.01 -17.53 28.90
CA GLY A 39 -49.40 -17.38 28.42
C GLY A 39 -49.53 -17.65 26.91
N GLY A 40 -50.28 -18.69 26.52
CA GLY A 40 -50.44 -19.17 25.14
C GLY A 40 -51.55 -18.47 24.31
N PRO A 41 -51.86 -18.98 23.10
CA PRO A 41 -52.45 -18.19 22.02
C PRO A 41 -53.98 -18.35 21.82
N GLY A 42 -54.59 -17.43 21.06
CA GLY A 42 -56.00 -17.50 20.64
C GLY A 42 -56.30 -16.67 19.38
N ASN A 43 -57.12 -17.22 18.47
CA ASN A 43 -57.45 -16.66 17.15
C ASN A 43 -58.37 -15.41 17.18
N SER A 44 -58.13 -14.49 16.25
CA SER A 44 -59.00 -14.00 15.14
C SER A 44 -60.55 -14.12 15.22
N PRO A 45 -61.31 -13.45 14.31
CA PRO A 45 -61.25 -12.04 13.88
C PRO A 45 -62.66 -11.42 13.72
N VAL A 46 -62.81 -10.08 13.68
CA VAL A 46 -63.97 -9.44 13.00
C VAL A 46 -63.54 -8.14 12.31
N ALA A 47 -63.89 -8.00 11.03
CA ALA A 47 -63.66 -6.80 10.23
C ALA A 47 -64.83 -5.82 10.34
N PHE A 48 -64.58 -4.51 10.20
CA PHE A 48 -65.51 -3.60 9.53
C PHE A 48 -64.78 -2.36 8.98
N ALA A 49 -65.17 -1.98 7.77
CA ALA A 49 -64.82 -0.76 7.03
C ALA A 49 -65.92 -0.56 5.96
N PRO A 50 -66.06 0.61 5.31
CA PRO A 50 -65.58 1.96 5.66
C PRO A 50 -66.70 3.05 5.49
N CYS A 51 -66.26 4.32 5.41
CA CYS A 51 -66.85 5.42 4.60
C CYS A 51 -67.76 6.50 5.22
N ALA A 52 -67.65 7.68 4.59
CA ALA A 52 -68.35 8.96 4.75
C ALA A 52 -68.01 9.80 6.01
N GLY A 53 -67.63 11.08 5.90
CA GLY A 53 -67.28 11.91 4.74
C GLY A 53 -67.39 13.42 5.04
N ILE A 54 -66.55 14.27 4.41
CA ILE A 54 -66.61 15.76 4.41
C ILE A 54 -66.30 16.39 5.80
N SER A 55 -65.57 17.48 6.04
CA SER A 55 -64.41 18.20 5.45
C SER A 55 -63.82 19.11 6.60
N CYS A 56 -62.82 19.99 6.51
CA CYS A 56 -62.03 20.56 5.41
C CYS A 56 -60.67 21.14 5.91
N ARG A 57 -59.79 21.50 4.96
CA ARG A 57 -58.61 22.41 5.03
C ARG A 57 -58.00 22.80 6.41
N SER A 58 -56.73 22.41 6.60
CA SER A 58 -55.66 23.38 6.93
C SER A 58 -54.33 22.88 6.35
N GLY A 59 -53.53 23.77 5.76
CA GLY A 59 -52.38 23.37 4.96
C GLY A 59 -51.16 22.96 5.79
N LYS A 60 -50.39 22.02 5.25
CA LYS A 60 -48.94 21.90 5.49
C LYS A 60 -48.25 21.69 4.16
N GLU A 61 -47.26 22.53 3.87
CA GLU A 61 -46.31 22.27 2.80
C GLU A 61 -45.50 21.03 3.20
N GLU A 62 -45.77 19.89 2.56
CA GLU A 62 -44.87 18.75 2.64
C GLU A 62 -43.63 19.08 1.82
N GLY A 63 -42.66 19.72 2.47
CA GLY A 63 -41.31 19.91 1.95
C GLY A 63 -40.76 18.55 1.52
N ARG A 64 -40.73 18.32 0.20
CA ARG A 64 -40.31 17.07 -0.41
C ARG A 64 -38.82 16.87 -0.11
N VAL A 65 -38.53 16.18 0.99
CA VAL A 65 -37.17 15.75 1.36
C VAL A 65 -36.73 14.73 0.31
N THR A 66 -36.14 15.23 -0.77
CA THR A 66 -35.43 14.43 -1.74
C THR A 66 -34.30 13.74 -0.99
N ARG A 67 -34.41 12.42 -0.81
CA ARG A 67 -33.31 11.60 -0.30
C ARG A 67 -32.15 11.76 -1.27
N ARG A 68 -31.19 12.63 -0.94
CA ARG A 68 -29.98 12.87 -1.71
C ARG A 68 -29.21 11.56 -1.76
N THR A 69 -29.19 10.90 -2.92
CA THR A 69 -28.23 9.84 -3.19
C THR A 69 -26.83 10.45 -3.04
N PRO A 70 -25.94 9.92 -2.19
CA PRO A 70 -24.61 10.48 -2.06
C PRO A 70 -23.86 10.30 -3.38
N ILE A 71 -23.44 11.41 -4.00
CA ILE A 71 -22.61 11.37 -5.20
C ILE A 71 -21.27 10.72 -4.85
N ARG A 72 -20.85 9.79 -5.70
CA ARG A 72 -19.57 9.10 -5.61
C ARG A 72 -18.57 9.77 -6.54
N PRO A 73 -17.47 10.34 -6.03
CA PRO A 73 -16.40 10.85 -6.89
C PRO A 73 -15.82 9.71 -7.74
N ARG A 74 -15.62 9.96 -9.03
CA ARG A 74 -14.97 9.02 -9.95
C ARG A 74 -13.45 9.20 -9.86
N ILE A 75 -12.78 8.30 -9.16
CA ILE A 75 -11.35 8.35 -8.88
C ILE A 75 -10.62 7.39 -9.82
N GLY A 76 -9.76 7.92 -10.68
CA GLY A 76 -8.82 7.13 -11.46
C GLY A 76 -7.57 6.81 -10.65
N ILE A 77 -7.02 5.61 -10.81
CA ILE A 77 -5.74 5.20 -10.20
C ILE A 77 -4.84 4.63 -11.30
N THR A 78 -3.64 5.19 -11.48
CA THR A 78 -2.65 4.74 -12.47
C THR A 78 -1.30 4.43 -11.81
N GLY A 79 -0.71 3.30 -12.19
CA GLY A 79 0.57 2.79 -11.67
C GLY A 79 0.88 1.41 -12.26
N SER A 80 1.87 0.69 -11.71
CA SER A 80 2.32 -0.63 -12.21
C SER A 80 1.39 -1.79 -11.82
N TYR A 81 0.08 -1.53 -11.78
CA TYR A 81 -0.95 -2.47 -11.33
C TYR A 81 -1.36 -3.45 -12.43
N GLY A 82 -1.80 -4.64 -12.05
CA GLY A 82 -1.99 -5.77 -12.97
C GLY A 82 -0.68 -6.32 -13.53
N GLY A 83 0.46 -6.00 -12.91
CA GLY A 83 1.80 -6.48 -13.31
C GLY A 83 2.18 -7.84 -12.72
N LEU A 84 1.29 -8.49 -11.96
CA LEU A 84 1.58 -9.69 -11.14
C LEU A 84 2.73 -9.50 -10.13
N ASN A 85 2.97 -8.23 -9.74
CA ASN A 85 3.89 -7.83 -8.69
C ASN A 85 3.10 -7.59 -7.40
N LEU A 86 3.17 -8.52 -6.46
CA LEU A 86 2.43 -8.48 -5.18
C LEU A 86 2.72 -7.22 -4.35
N GLY A 87 3.86 -6.56 -4.60
CA GLY A 87 4.17 -5.28 -4.01
C GLY A 87 3.29 -4.15 -4.53
N ASP A 88 3.20 -4.00 -5.85
CA ASP A 88 2.33 -3.00 -6.45
C ASP A 88 0.85 -3.33 -6.20
N GLU A 89 0.46 -4.60 -6.21
CA GLU A 89 -0.90 -5.02 -5.81
C GLU A 89 -1.21 -4.71 -4.34
N ALA A 90 -0.24 -4.82 -3.42
CA ALA A 90 -0.41 -4.41 -2.01
C ALA A 90 -0.70 -2.91 -1.87
N ILE A 91 0.00 -2.10 -2.68
CA ILE A 91 -0.16 -0.64 -2.68
C ILE A 91 -1.55 -0.28 -3.21
N LEU A 92 -1.99 -0.88 -4.32
CA LEU A 92 -3.34 -0.67 -4.85
C LEU A 92 -4.41 -1.07 -3.85
N LYS A 93 -4.29 -2.27 -3.25
CA LYS A 93 -5.21 -2.76 -2.21
C LYS A 93 -5.31 -1.79 -1.05
N SER A 94 -4.18 -1.25 -0.61
CA SER A 94 -4.11 -0.30 0.51
C SER A 94 -4.80 1.03 0.16
N ILE A 95 -4.55 1.58 -1.03
CA ILE A 95 -5.22 2.81 -1.52
C ILE A 95 -6.74 2.62 -1.59
N ILE A 96 -7.20 1.52 -2.20
CA ILE A 96 -8.64 1.19 -2.33
C ILE A 96 -9.29 1.05 -0.96
N THR A 97 -8.66 0.28 -0.06
CA THR A 97 -9.21 -0.01 1.27
C THR A 97 -9.35 1.27 2.10
N GLN A 98 -8.32 2.13 2.11
CA GLN A 98 -8.37 3.42 2.82
C GLN A 98 -9.41 4.38 2.23
N LEU A 99 -9.53 4.45 0.90
CA LEU A 99 -10.58 5.23 0.22
C LEU A 99 -11.99 4.76 0.61
N ARG A 100 -12.30 3.49 0.41
CA ARG A 100 -13.63 2.92 0.71
C ARG A 100 -13.98 2.99 2.20
N ALA A 101 -13.00 2.87 3.10
CA ALA A 101 -13.20 3.06 4.53
C ALA A 101 -13.55 4.51 4.93
N THR A 102 -13.25 5.49 4.07
CA THR A 102 -13.41 6.93 4.37
C THR A 102 -14.64 7.55 3.71
N MET A 103 -14.97 7.14 2.48
CA MET A 103 -16.09 7.70 1.71
C MET A 103 -16.54 6.77 0.57
N PRO A 104 -17.80 6.85 0.14
CA PRO A 104 -18.26 6.16 -1.07
C PRO A 104 -17.65 6.83 -2.31
N VAL A 105 -16.90 6.06 -3.09
CA VAL A 105 -16.21 6.47 -4.32
C VAL A 105 -16.40 5.39 -5.38
N ASP A 106 -16.33 5.79 -6.65
CA ASP A 106 -16.27 4.87 -7.78
C ASP A 106 -14.83 4.86 -8.30
N ILE A 107 -14.17 3.71 -8.23
CA ILE A 107 -12.74 3.55 -8.48
C ILE A 107 -12.52 2.94 -9.87
N ARG A 108 -11.66 3.57 -10.66
CA ARG A 108 -11.22 3.10 -11.98
C ARG A 108 -9.72 2.89 -12.00
N VAL A 109 -9.27 1.66 -12.20
CA VAL A 109 -7.83 1.34 -12.24
C VAL A 109 -7.34 1.25 -13.67
N PHE A 110 -6.37 2.09 -14.02
CA PHE A 110 -5.62 2.00 -15.26
C PHE A 110 -4.50 0.97 -15.09
N SER A 111 -4.72 -0.22 -15.64
CA SER A 111 -3.98 -1.45 -15.33
C SER A 111 -3.20 -1.99 -16.54
N ARG A 112 -2.15 -2.76 -16.27
CA ARG A 112 -1.41 -3.60 -17.25
C ARG A 112 -2.14 -4.90 -17.55
N ASN A 113 -2.96 -5.40 -16.61
CA ASN A 113 -3.85 -6.55 -16.80
C ASN A 113 -5.17 -6.28 -16.06
N ALA A 114 -6.15 -5.76 -16.80
CA ALA A 114 -7.44 -5.35 -16.25
C ALA A 114 -8.26 -6.53 -15.69
N GLU A 115 -8.08 -7.75 -16.20
CA GLU A 115 -8.77 -8.94 -15.69
C GLU A 115 -8.21 -9.37 -14.33
N ASP A 116 -6.89 -9.42 -14.19
CA ASP A 116 -6.23 -9.74 -12.92
C ASP A 116 -6.56 -8.70 -11.84
N THR A 117 -6.56 -7.41 -12.21
CA THR A 117 -6.97 -6.33 -11.30
C THR A 117 -8.41 -6.49 -10.80
N ARG A 118 -9.38 -6.80 -11.69
CA ARG A 118 -10.77 -7.06 -11.28
C ARG A 118 -10.93 -8.33 -10.43
N ARG A 119 -10.05 -9.32 -10.59
CA ARG A 119 -10.07 -10.55 -9.79
C ARG A 119 -9.57 -10.33 -8.36
N ARG A 120 -8.60 -9.41 -8.17
CA ARG A 120 -7.94 -9.16 -6.86
C ARG A 120 -8.54 -8.00 -6.06
N HIS A 121 -9.13 -7.01 -6.73
CA HIS A 121 -9.54 -5.76 -6.12
C HIS A 121 -11.01 -5.43 -6.38
N ASP A 122 -11.68 -4.96 -5.32
CA ASP A 122 -13.03 -4.42 -5.39
C ASP A 122 -12.99 -3.03 -6.05
N VAL A 123 -13.19 -2.98 -7.36
CA VAL A 123 -13.17 -1.76 -8.19
C VAL A 123 -14.28 -1.80 -9.24
N GLU A 124 -14.92 -0.66 -9.46
CA GLU A 124 -16.03 -0.51 -10.40
C GLU A 124 -15.57 -0.70 -11.85
N GLN A 125 -14.34 -0.30 -12.18
CA GLN A 125 -13.71 -0.59 -13.48
C GLN A 125 -12.20 -0.84 -13.35
N ALA A 126 -11.67 -1.72 -14.20
CA ALA A 126 -10.25 -1.74 -14.55
C ALA A 126 -10.12 -1.72 -16.07
N LEU A 127 -9.20 -0.90 -16.58
CA LEU A 127 -9.05 -0.58 -18.00
C LEU A 127 -7.60 -0.81 -18.46
N PRO A 128 -7.36 -1.50 -19.59
CA PRO A 128 -6.03 -1.74 -20.14
C PRO A 128 -5.52 -0.49 -20.88
N VAL A 129 -5.31 0.62 -20.15
CA VAL A 129 -5.01 1.95 -20.74
C VAL A 129 -3.77 1.96 -21.65
N ARG A 130 -2.88 0.99 -21.46
CA ARG A 130 -1.64 0.79 -22.21
C ARG A 130 -1.91 0.38 -23.66
N ASP A 131 -2.92 -0.45 -23.87
CA ASP A 131 -3.32 -0.98 -25.18
C ASP A 131 -4.37 -0.08 -25.88
N MET A 132 -5.05 0.77 -25.11
CA MET A 132 -6.01 1.76 -25.62
C MET A 132 -5.32 2.85 -26.45
N SER A 133 -6.00 3.37 -27.46
CA SER A 133 -5.57 4.54 -28.24
C SER A 133 -5.53 5.83 -27.40
N ARG A 134 -4.95 6.91 -27.95
CA ARG A 134 -4.97 8.22 -27.26
C ARG A 134 -6.39 8.77 -27.09
N ALA A 135 -7.31 8.49 -28.02
CA ALA A 135 -8.70 8.94 -27.92
C ALA A 135 -9.42 8.21 -26.77
N GLU A 136 -9.43 6.88 -26.78
CA GLU A 136 -10.11 6.09 -25.74
C GLU A 136 -9.53 6.36 -24.33
N ALA A 137 -8.21 6.54 -24.22
CA ALA A 137 -7.59 6.91 -22.95
C ALA A 137 -7.93 8.36 -22.51
N ARG A 138 -8.13 9.28 -23.46
CA ARG A 138 -8.60 10.65 -23.17
C ARG A 138 -10.03 10.60 -22.64
N ASP A 139 -10.91 9.83 -23.26
CA ASP A 139 -12.32 9.69 -22.83
C ASP A 139 -12.41 9.05 -21.44
N ALA A 140 -11.63 7.98 -21.20
CA ALA A 140 -11.53 7.33 -19.88
C ALA A 140 -11.03 8.27 -18.77
N VAL A 141 -10.15 9.23 -19.10
CA VAL A 141 -9.67 10.27 -18.17
C VAL A 141 -10.66 11.42 -18.03
N ALA A 142 -11.37 11.81 -19.10
CA ALA A 142 -12.35 12.91 -19.08
C ALA A 142 -13.56 12.64 -18.18
N GLU A 143 -13.85 11.36 -17.94
CA GLU A 143 -14.86 10.93 -16.96
C GLU A 143 -14.38 10.94 -15.50
N LEU A 144 -13.13 11.29 -15.20
CA LEU A 144 -12.62 11.32 -13.82
C LEU A 144 -12.87 12.67 -13.15
N ASP A 145 -13.19 12.61 -11.84
CA ASP A 145 -13.21 13.78 -10.96
C ASP A 145 -11.82 14.06 -10.34
N LEU A 146 -10.96 13.04 -10.26
CA LEU A 146 -9.59 13.10 -9.74
C LEU A 146 -8.76 11.92 -10.29
N LEU A 147 -7.48 12.16 -10.61
CA LEU A 147 -6.51 11.11 -10.95
C LEU A 147 -5.45 10.95 -9.83
N ILE A 148 -5.38 9.75 -9.26
CA ILE A 148 -4.28 9.29 -8.43
C ILE A 148 -3.21 8.72 -9.36
N PHE A 149 -2.06 9.39 -9.43
CA PHE A 149 -0.87 8.86 -10.09
C PHE A 149 0.09 8.30 -9.06
N GLY A 150 0.51 7.06 -9.25
CA GLY A 150 1.53 6.43 -8.42
C GLY A 150 0.99 5.38 -7.48
N GLY A 151 1.65 5.29 -6.33
CA GLY A 151 2.09 4.03 -5.76
C GLY A 151 3.32 3.47 -6.49
N GLY A 152 4.12 2.68 -5.78
CA GLY A 152 5.22 1.94 -6.36
C GLY A 152 6.45 2.80 -6.73
N GLY A 153 7.29 2.25 -7.61
CA GLY A 153 8.56 2.87 -8.01
C GLY A 153 8.71 3.07 -9.51
N ILE A 154 7.69 3.69 -10.11
CA ILE A 154 7.45 3.81 -11.56
C ILE A 154 8.14 5.01 -12.24
N LEU A 155 8.73 5.93 -11.48
CA LEU A 155 9.37 7.14 -12.02
C LEU A 155 10.88 6.92 -12.26
N TYR A 156 11.22 6.13 -13.28
CA TYR A 156 12.59 5.96 -13.78
C TYR A 156 12.63 5.98 -15.31
N ASP A 157 13.80 6.19 -15.92
CA ASP A 157 13.93 6.48 -17.38
C ASP A 157 13.19 5.49 -18.30
N GLY A 158 13.13 4.21 -17.95
CA GLY A 158 12.50 3.16 -18.77
C GLY A 158 10.98 3.06 -18.67
N GLU A 159 10.35 3.70 -17.69
CA GLU A 159 8.90 3.60 -17.45
C GLU A 159 8.20 4.95 -17.22
N ALA A 160 8.91 6.02 -16.87
CA ALA A 160 8.30 7.29 -16.51
C ALA A 160 7.42 7.87 -17.63
N GLU A 161 7.86 7.81 -18.89
CA GLU A 161 7.08 8.33 -20.02
C GLU A 161 5.77 7.57 -20.24
N LEU A 162 5.76 6.26 -19.95
CA LEU A 162 4.58 5.41 -20.07
C LEU A 162 3.47 5.91 -19.15
N TYR A 163 3.76 6.02 -17.84
CA TYR A 163 2.76 6.42 -16.85
C TYR A 163 2.46 7.94 -16.86
N LEU A 164 3.39 8.78 -17.36
CA LEU A 164 3.13 10.22 -17.52
C LEU A 164 2.12 10.53 -18.64
N ARG A 165 1.80 9.58 -19.52
CA ARG A 165 0.72 9.71 -20.52
C ARG A 165 -0.60 10.09 -19.87
N GLU A 166 -1.03 9.37 -18.83
CA GLU A 166 -2.33 9.62 -18.19
C GLU A 166 -2.33 10.92 -17.38
N VAL A 167 -1.19 11.26 -16.76
CA VAL A 167 -0.99 12.55 -16.08
C VAL A 167 -1.10 13.71 -17.07
N SER A 168 -0.51 13.56 -18.26
CA SER A 168 -0.57 14.58 -19.31
C SER A 168 -1.99 14.76 -19.83
N LEU A 169 -2.72 13.67 -20.06
CA LEU A 169 -4.14 13.71 -20.44
C LEU A 169 -5.01 14.36 -19.35
N ALA A 170 -4.76 14.05 -18.07
CA ALA A 170 -5.47 14.67 -16.96
C ALA A 170 -5.24 16.19 -16.91
N HIS A 171 -4.00 16.64 -17.08
CA HIS A 171 -3.67 18.07 -17.18
C HIS A 171 -4.29 18.73 -18.42
N GLU A 172 -4.31 18.09 -19.59
CA GLU A 172 -5.02 18.57 -20.80
C GLU A 172 -6.53 18.75 -20.58
N LEU A 173 -7.12 17.94 -19.69
CA LEU A 173 -8.56 17.90 -19.40
C LEU A 173 -8.95 18.67 -18.12
N ASN A 174 -7.98 19.28 -17.44
CA ASN A 174 -8.14 19.92 -16.12
C ASN A 174 -8.64 18.98 -15.01
N VAL A 175 -8.40 17.68 -15.14
CA VAL A 175 -8.63 16.69 -14.07
C VAL A 175 -7.53 16.83 -13.02
N PRO A 176 -7.84 17.07 -11.74
CA PRO A 176 -6.84 17.28 -10.70
C PRO A 176 -6.04 16.00 -10.45
N VAL A 177 -4.70 16.12 -10.48
CA VAL A 177 -3.77 15.00 -10.25
C VAL A 177 -3.14 15.09 -8.87
N ILE A 178 -3.09 13.98 -8.15
CA ILE A 178 -2.27 13.78 -6.95
C ILE A 178 -1.20 12.72 -7.23
N ILE A 179 0.05 13.03 -6.89
CA ILE A 179 1.15 12.07 -6.90
C ILE A 179 1.18 11.38 -5.54
N TYR A 180 0.95 10.06 -5.52
CA TYR A 180 0.67 9.29 -4.32
C TYR A 180 1.86 8.40 -3.94
N ALA A 181 2.59 8.78 -2.89
CA ALA A 181 3.67 8.03 -2.26
C ALA A 181 4.66 7.34 -3.23
N VAL A 182 5.04 8.01 -4.33
CA VAL A 182 5.90 7.41 -5.36
C VAL A 182 7.36 7.30 -4.90
N SER A 183 8.06 6.35 -5.48
CA SER A 183 9.52 6.28 -5.47
C SER A 183 10.07 6.68 -6.84
N ALA A 184 11.00 7.63 -6.86
CA ALA A 184 11.60 8.15 -8.09
C ALA A 184 13.08 7.79 -8.20
N GLY A 185 13.50 7.42 -9.41
CA GLY A 185 14.89 7.16 -9.77
C GLY A 185 15.18 5.71 -10.18
N PRO A 186 16.24 5.49 -10.98
CA PRO A 186 17.13 6.51 -11.54
C PRO A 186 16.50 7.28 -12.71
N LEU A 187 16.70 8.60 -12.72
CA LEU A 187 16.39 9.48 -13.85
C LEU A 187 17.71 10.05 -14.38
N ARG A 188 18.25 9.51 -15.48
CA ARG A 188 19.50 9.95 -16.12
C ARG A 188 19.22 10.76 -17.38
N SER A 189 18.18 10.40 -18.14
CA SER A 189 17.78 11.11 -19.35
C SER A 189 17.29 12.53 -19.04
N ARG A 190 17.91 13.53 -19.66
CA ARG A 190 17.52 14.95 -19.49
C ARG A 190 16.06 15.18 -19.92
N THR A 191 15.65 14.63 -21.05
CA THR A 191 14.27 14.76 -21.56
C THR A 191 13.25 14.16 -20.60
N VAL A 192 13.55 13.01 -19.99
CA VAL A 192 12.66 12.40 -19.00
C VAL A 192 12.61 13.25 -17.72
N ARG A 193 13.75 13.77 -17.24
CA ARG A 193 13.78 14.71 -16.09
C ARG A 193 12.91 15.93 -16.33
N GLU A 194 13.01 16.57 -17.49
CA GLU A 194 12.22 17.75 -17.86
C GLU A 194 10.72 17.42 -17.90
N ARG A 195 10.32 16.27 -18.49
CA ARG A 195 8.94 15.78 -18.52
C ARG A 195 8.38 15.47 -17.13
N VAL A 196 9.14 14.78 -16.27
CA VAL A 196 8.77 14.51 -14.87
C VAL A 196 8.62 15.82 -14.10
N ALA A 197 9.59 16.74 -14.21
CA ALA A 197 9.55 18.03 -13.53
C ALA A 197 8.32 18.86 -13.92
N GLU A 198 7.99 18.93 -15.21
CA GLU A 198 6.80 19.66 -15.69
C GLU A 198 5.50 19.03 -15.19
N ALA A 199 5.33 17.72 -15.39
CA ALA A 199 4.09 17.02 -15.07
C ALA A 199 3.78 17.02 -13.56
N LEU A 200 4.80 16.84 -12.71
CA LEU A 200 4.64 16.86 -11.26
C LEU A 200 4.49 18.29 -10.72
N SER A 201 5.10 19.30 -11.34
CA SER A 201 4.88 20.71 -10.95
C SER A 201 3.43 21.17 -11.13
N LYS A 202 2.71 20.57 -12.10
CA LYS A 202 1.28 20.84 -12.37
C LYS A 202 0.33 20.09 -11.43
N ALA A 203 0.79 19.06 -10.73
CA ALA A 203 -0.05 18.30 -9.80
C ALA A 203 -0.54 19.18 -8.62
N ALA A 204 -1.69 18.81 -8.05
CA ALA A 204 -2.27 19.49 -6.89
C ALA A 204 -1.44 19.21 -5.63
N ILE A 205 -1.05 17.96 -5.42
CA ILE A 205 -0.23 17.49 -4.30
C ILE A 205 0.84 16.53 -4.84
N VAL A 206 2.07 16.66 -4.33
CA VAL A 206 3.17 15.73 -4.63
C VAL A 206 3.65 15.05 -3.36
N THR A 207 3.49 13.73 -3.28
CA THR A 207 3.99 12.91 -2.17
C THR A 207 4.92 11.79 -2.65
N VAL A 208 5.96 11.50 -1.87
CA VAL A 208 6.95 10.45 -2.12
C VAL A 208 7.20 9.62 -0.87
N ARG A 209 7.50 8.33 -1.04
CA ARG A 209 7.70 7.40 0.08
C ARG A 209 9.13 7.29 0.60
N ASP A 210 10.12 7.82 -0.14
CA ASP A 210 11.54 7.67 0.21
C ASP A 210 12.37 8.96 -0.01
N ARG A 211 13.42 9.10 0.80
CA ARG A 211 14.29 10.28 0.83
C ARG A 211 15.12 10.46 -0.45
N PRO A 212 15.69 9.40 -1.08
CA PRO A 212 16.35 9.53 -2.38
C PRO A 212 15.41 10.06 -3.47
N GLY A 213 14.19 9.53 -3.56
CA GLY A 213 13.16 9.99 -4.50
C GLY A 213 12.78 11.44 -4.28
N ARG A 214 12.60 11.87 -3.02
CA ARG A 214 12.38 13.29 -2.68
C ARG A 214 13.48 14.19 -3.25
N ARG A 215 14.74 13.92 -2.89
CA ARG A 215 15.89 14.72 -3.32
C ARG A 215 15.99 14.78 -4.83
N LEU A 216 15.83 13.64 -5.50
CA LEU A 216 15.86 13.58 -6.97
C LEU A 216 14.79 14.46 -7.62
N LEU A 217 13.56 14.51 -7.07
CA LEU A 217 12.50 15.38 -7.59
C LEU A 217 12.78 16.87 -7.33
N GLU A 218 13.33 17.21 -6.17
CA GLU A 218 13.80 18.56 -5.85
C GLU A 218 14.95 18.98 -6.82
N ASP A 219 15.94 18.11 -7.02
CA ASP A 219 17.13 18.33 -7.86
C ASP A 219 16.80 18.53 -9.36
N ILE A 220 15.77 17.85 -9.89
CA ILE A 220 15.33 18.02 -11.29
C ILE A 220 14.38 19.22 -11.49
N GLY A 221 14.07 19.97 -10.42
CA GLY A 221 13.27 21.19 -10.51
C GLY A 221 11.75 20.98 -10.48
N VAL A 222 11.24 19.98 -9.76
CA VAL A 222 9.80 19.94 -9.42
C VAL A 222 9.47 21.16 -8.55
N ARG A 223 8.60 22.04 -9.04
CA ARG A 223 8.25 23.32 -8.40
C ARG A 223 7.15 23.21 -7.33
N ARG A 224 6.44 22.08 -7.28
CA ARG A 224 5.47 21.77 -6.23
C ARG A 224 6.23 21.22 -5.02
N GLU A 225 5.81 21.57 -3.81
CA GLU A 225 6.38 20.99 -2.58
C GLU A 225 6.29 19.45 -2.61
N VAL A 226 7.41 18.79 -2.34
CA VAL A 226 7.53 17.32 -2.36
C VAL A 226 7.47 16.80 -0.92
N LEU A 227 6.29 16.33 -0.52
CA LEU A 227 6.03 15.84 0.83
C LEU A 227 6.55 14.41 0.99
N LEU A 228 7.33 14.16 2.05
CA LEU A 228 7.86 12.83 2.36
C LEU A 228 6.91 12.08 3.29
N THR A 229 6.25 11.07 2.77
CA THR A 229 5.31 10.20 3.48
C THR A 229 5.93 8.82 3.71
N ALA A 230 5.19 7.73 3.54
CA ALA A 230 5.73 6.36 3.57
C ALA A 230 4.98 5.44 2.58
N ASP A 231 5.46 4.20 2.44
CA ASP A 231 4.92 3.23 1.49
C ASP A 231 3.46 2.85 1.83
N PRO A 232 2.48 2.97 0.91
CA PRO A 232 1.10 2.63 1.22
C PRO A 232 0.90 1.16 1.61
N ALA A 233 1.79 0.26 1.18
CA ALA A 233 1.78 -1.14 1.58
C ALA A 233 1.95 -1.35 3.10
N LEU A 234 2.40 -0.35 3.87
CA LEU A 234 2.40 -0.37 5.34
C LEU A 234 0.98 -0.34 5.95
N LEU A 235 -0.05 -0.09 5.16
CA LEU A 235 -1.46 -0.13 5.55
C LEU A 235 -2.19 -1.37 5.03
N LEU A 236 -1.45 -2.36 4.50
CA LEU A 236 -2.03 -3.63 4.07
C LEU A 236 -2.51 -4.44 5.28
N GLU A 237 -3.75 -4.90 5.21
CA GLU A 237 -4.36 -5.77 6.20
C GLU A 237 -4.24 -7.26 5.78
N PRO A 238 -4.08 -8.20 6.72
CA PRO A 238 -4.02 -9.62 6.43
C PRO A 238 -5.38 -10.12 5.93
N GLU A 239 -5.38 -10.90 4.85
CA GLU A 239 -6.58 -11.54 4.29
C GLU A 239 -6.62 -13.03 4.67
N PRO A 240 -7.81 -13.61 4.89
CA PRO A 240 -7.92 -15.00 5.32
C PRO A 240 -7.34 -15.98 4.30
N LEU A 241 -6.61 -16.96 4.82
CA LEU A 241 -6.17 -18.12 4.08
C LEU A 241 -7.29 -19.18 4.08
N ASN A 242 -7.43 -19.92 2.98
CA ASN A 242 -8.21 -21.15 3.00
C ASN A 242 -7.58 -22.10 4.04
N GLY A 243 -8.40 -22.83 4.82
CA GLY A 243 -7.91 -23.65 5.93
C GLY A 243 -6.90 -24.75 5.53
N ASP A 244 -6.88 -25.13 4.25
CA ASP A 244 -5.96 -26.09 3.65
C ASP A 244 -4.75 -25.44 2.93
N ALA A 245 -4.63 -24.11 2.89
CA ALA A 245 -3.60 -23.43 2.08
C ALA A 245 -2.17 -23.87 2.44
N LEU A 246 -1.84 -23.92 3.74
CA LEU A 246 -0.53 -24.39 4.21
C LEU A 246 -0.26 -25.85 3.82
N LEU A 247 -1.29 -26.71 3.87
CA LEU A 247 -1.20 -28.10 3.46
C LEU A 247 -1.00 -28.25 1.94
N ARG A 248 -1.71 -27.45 1.12
CA ARG A 248 -1.54 -27.43 -0.35
C ARG A 248 -0.14 -26.98 -0.78
N GLU A 249 0.48 -26.08 -0.02
CA GLU A 249 1.88 -25.67 -0.24
C GLU A 249 2.90 -26.71 0.25
N GLY A 250 2.47 -27.70 1.04
CA GLY A 250 3.34 -28.68 1.69
C GLY A 250 4.12 -28.11 2.88
N LEU A 251 3.59 -27.09 3.54
CA LEU A 251 4.25 -26.41 4.67
C LEU A 251 4.04 -27.18 5.97
N ASP A 252 5.07 -27.94 6.34
CA ASP A 252 5.16 -28.61 7.63
C ASP A 252 5.41 -27.60 8.77
N LEU A 253 4.36 -27.38 9.58
CA LEU A 253 4.37 -26.52 10.77
C LEU A 253 5.01 -27.16 12.02
N SER A 254 5.42 -28.43 11.97
CA SER A 254 6.16 -29.05 13.09
C SER A 254 7.61 -28.55 13.16
N ARG A 255 8.15 -28.07 12.03
CA ARG A 255 9.44 -27.38 11.92
C ARG A 255 9.23 -25.88 11.79
N ARG A 256 10.32 -25.13 12.01
CA ARG A 256 10.30 -23.66 11.84
C ARG A 256 10.17 -23.31 10.36
N LEU A 257 9.38 -22.31 10.02
CA LEU A 257 9.31 -21.77 8.66
C LEU A 257 10.14 -20.48 8.56
N VAL A 258 11.00 -20.40 7.55
CA VAL A 258 11.79 -19.21 7.24
C VAL A 258 11.51 -18.75 5.82
N GLY A 259 11.02 -17.51 5.69
CA GLY A 259 10.69 -16.92 4.40
C GLY A 259 11.94 -16.44 3.66
N PHE A 260 12.11 -16.82 2.41
CA PHE A 260 13.14 -16.27 1.52
C PHE A 260 12.48 -15.49 0.39
N SER A 261 12.95 -14.28 0.08
CA SER A 261 12.55 -13.59 -1.15
C SER A 261 13.78 -13.17 -1.93
N VAL A 262 13.91 -13.74 -3.12
CA VAL A 262 15.06 -13.67 -4.01
C VAL A 262 14.64 -13.17 -5.38
N ARG A 263 15.56 -12.53 -6.08
CA ARG A 263 15.34 -11.90 -7.39
C ARG A 263 16.66 -11.89 -8.18
N GLU A 264 16.62 -11.48 -9.46
CA GLU A 264 17.81 -11.11 -10.23
C GLU A 264 18.59 -9.91 -9.66
N PRO A 265 19.93 -9.89 -9.77
CA PRO A 265 20.69 -8.67 -9.75
C PRO A 265 20.37 -7.84 -11.00
N GLY A 266 19.34 -7.00 -10.90
CA GLY A 266 18.91 -6.13 -11.99
C GLY A 266 19.84 -4.92 -12.18
N PRO A 267 19.44 -3.93 -13.01
CA PRO A 267 20.26 -2.73 -13.31
C PRO A 267 20.68 -1.87 -12.10
N ALA A 268 20.10 -2.12 -10.92
CA ALA A 268 20.47 -1.48 -9.66
C ALA A 268 21.74 -2.07 -9.01
N ALA A 269 22.13 -3.30 -9.37
CA ALA A 269 23.32 -3.99 -8.87
C ALA A 269 23.92 -4.90 -9.96
N PRO A 270 24.37 -4.33 -11.10
CA PRO A 270 24.79 -5.09 -12.29
C PRO A 270 26.13 -5.82 -12.12
N GLU A 271 26.88 -5.55 -11.06
CA GLU A 271 28.20 -6.13 -10.78
C GLU A 271 28.13 -7.42 -9.94
N ILE A 272 26.94 -7.80 -9.45
CA ILE A 272 26.75 -9.05 -8.70
C ILE A 272 26.67 -10.22 -9.69
N ASP A 273 27.68 -11.10 -9.65
CA ASP A 273 27.60 -12.39 -10.35
C ASP A 273 26.43 -13.22 -9.81
N VAL A 274 25.48 -13.51 -10.69
CA VAL A 274 24.30 -14.34 -10.44
C VAL A 274 24.69 -15.71 -9.86
N ALA A 275 25.77 -16.33 -10.35
CA ALA A 275 26.20 -17.64 -9.90
C ALA A 275 26.78 -17.60 -8.48
N HIS A 276 27.67 -16.67 -8.18
CA HIS A 276 28.17 -16.43 -6.82
C HIS A 276 27.03 -16.12 -5.86
N TYR A 277 26.09 -15.26 -6.26
CA TYR A 277 24.93 -14.86 -5.46
C TYR A 277 23.98 -16.04 -5.16
N HIS A 278 23.68 -16.91 -6.13
CA HIS A 278 22.87 -18.11 -5.86
C HIS A 278 23.57 -19.07 -4.89
N ALA A 279 24.89 -19.22 -5.00
CA ALA A 279 25.67 -20.02 -4.05
C ALA A 279 25.70 -19.39 -2.64
N LEU A 280 25.83 -18.07 -2.53
CA LEU A 280 25.77 -17.33 -1.26
C LEU A 280 24.43 -17.57 -0.54
N LEU A 281 23.32 -17.49 -1.27
CA LEU A 281 21.99 -17.74 -0.72
C LEU A 281 21.72 -19.21 -0.39
N ALA A 282 22.24 -20.15 -1.18
CA ALA A 282 22.11 -21.58 -0.90
C ALA A 282 22.82 -21.94 0.41
N ASN A 283 24.06 -21.47 0.60
CA ASN A 283 24.80 -21.64 1.85
C ASN A 283 24.07 -21.00 3.05
N ALA A 284 23.43 -19.85 2.87
CA ALA A 284 22.62 -19.20 3.91
C ALA A 284 21.35 -20.00 4.25
N ALA A 285 20.69 -20.57 3.25
CA ALA A 285 19.53 -21.43 3.42
C ALA A 285 19.90 -22.75 4.12
N ASP A 286 20.97 -23.42 3.69
CA ASP A 286 21.48 -24.65 4.31
C ASP A 286 21.86 -24.44 5.78
N PHE A 287 22.61 -23.38 6.08
CA PHE A 287 22.94 -22.98 7.46
C PHE A 287 21.69 -22.84 8.32
N ILE A 288 20.63 -22.19 7.82
CA ILE A 288 19.37 -22.01 8.53
C ILE A 288 18.65 -23.36 8.75
N VAL A 289 18.62 -24.24 7.75
CA VAL A 289 18.03 -25.59 7.88
C VAL A 289 18.71 -26.37 8.99
N ASP A 290 20.05 -26.44 8.98
CA ASP A 290 20.83 -27.23 9.93
C ASP A 290 20.77 -26.62 11.34
N ARG A 291 21.06 -25.32 11.46
CA ARG A 291 21.20 -24.58 12.73
C ARG A 291 19.86 -24.40 13.44
N TRP A 292 18.78 -24.12 12.71
CA TRP A 292 17.47 -23.80 13.30
C TRP A 292 16.44 -24.90 13.08
N GLN A 293 16.77 -26.02 12.44
CA GLN A 293 15.83 -27.11 12.15
C GLN A 293 14.57 -26.59 11.44
N ALA A 294 14.81 -25.82 10.38
CA ALA A 294 13.80 -25.06 9.65
C ALA A 294 13.55 -25.63 8.25
N ASN A 295 12.37 -25.33 7.71
CA ASN A 295 12.04 -25.46 6.31
C ASN A 295 12.06 -24.05 5.67
N ILE A 296 12.64 -23.94 4.48
CA ILE A 296 12.80 -22.69 3.73
C ILE A 296 11.63 -22.52 2.77
N VAL A 297 10.97 -21.37 2.84
CA VAL A 297 9.81 -21.03 2.01
C VAL A 297 10.16 -19.85 1.13
N PHE A 298 10.47 -20.11 -0.14
CA PHE A 298 10.68 -19.05 -1.11
C PHE A 298 9.34 -18.42 -1.49
N VAL A 299 9.26 -17.09 -1.34
CA VAL A 299 8.10 -16.24 -1.60
C VAL A 299 8.41 -15.35 -2.82
N PRO A 300 7.94 -15.75 -4.02
CA PRO A 300 8.06 -14.93 -5.21
C PRO A 300 7.15 -13.71 -5.09
N MET A 301 7.74 -12.51 -5.07
CA MET A 301 6.95 -11.27 -4.99
C MET A 301 6.48 -10.80 -6.37
N GLU A 302 7.12 -11.28 -7.43
CA GLU A 302 6.78 -10.95 -8.81
C GLU A 302 6.78 -12.22 -9.68
N ARG A 303 5.66 -12.97 -9.63
CA ARG A 303 5.53 -14.29 -10.28
C ARG A 303 5.64 -14.26 -11.81
N GLY A 304 5.27 -13.14 -12.43
CA GLY A 304 5.37 -12.93 -13.87
C GLY A 304 6.79 -12.67 -14.38
N GLN A 305 7.78 -12.64 -13.47
CA GLN A 305 9.19 -12.41 -13.76
C GLN A 305 10.04 -13.57 -13.22
N MET A 306 11.36 -13.38 -13.10
CA MET A 306 12.31 -14.44 -12.79
C MET A 306 12.37 -14.86 -11.30
N ASP A 307 11.55 -14.30 -10.39
CA ASP A 307 11.59 -14.63 -8.94
C ASP A 307 11.45 -16.14 -8.67
N VAL A 308 10.53 -16.82 -9.38
CA VAL A 308 10.34 -18.28 -9.28
C VAL A 308 11.58 -19.04 -9.79
N GLN A 309 12.14 -18.59 -10.92
CA GLN A 309 13.31 -19.22 -11.53
C GLN A 309 14.56 -19.05 -10.64
N HIS A 310 14.76 -17.87 -10.04
CA HIS A 310 15.84 -17.65 -9.08
C HIS A 310 15.65 -18.43 -7.79
N SER A 311 14.42 -18.58 -7.31
CA SER A 311 14.13 -19.45 -6.16
C SER A 311 14.58 -20.88 -6.45
N HIS A 312 14.22 -21.45 -7.61
CA HIS A 312 14.69 -22.78 -8.01
C HIS A 312 16.21 -22.85 -8.27
N ALA A 313 16.84 -21.79 -8.77
CA ALA A 313 18.29 -21.73 -9.00
C ALA A 313 19.13 -21.61 -7.71
N VAL A 314 18.54 -21.11 -6.62
CA VAL A 314 19.11 -21.20 -5.27
C VAL A 314 18.91 -22.63 -4.72
N ILE A 315 17.68 -23.16 -4.80
CA ILE A 315 17.36 -24.52 -4.30
C ILE A 315 18.23 -25.59 -4.96
N SER A 316 18.51 -25.50 -6.27
CA SER A 316 19.35 -26.47 -6.98
C SER A 316 20.84 -26.47 -6.55
N ARG A 317 21.25 -25.52 -5.71
CA ARG A 317 22.59 -25.43 -5.13
C ARG A 317 22.62 -25.75 -3.63
N MET A 318 21.46 -25.90 -2.99
CA MET A 318 21.36 -26.27 -1.58
C MET A 318 21.72 -27.75 -1.38
N GLN A 319 22.41 -28.05 -0.28
CA GLN A 319 22.59 -29.42 0.19
C GLN A 319 21.27 -29.99 0.75
N ASN A 320 20.53 -29.16 1.49
CA ASN A 320 19.25 -29.50 2.12
C ASN A 320 18.05 -29.12 1.24
N ALA A 321 18.13 -29.35 -0.08
CA ALA A 321 17.09 -28.95 -1.04
C ALA A 321 15.70 -29.57 -0.74
N ASN A 322 15.66 -30.73 -0.06
CA ASN A 322 14.44 -31.39 0.42
C ASN A 322 13.70 -30.61 1.53
N HIS A 323 14.36 -29.63 2.16
CA HIS A 323 13.80 -28.73 3.15
C HIS A 323 13.42 -27.35 2.58
N ALA A 324 13.45 -27.19 1.26
CA ALA A 324 13.07 -25.95 0.59
C ALA A 324 11.86 -26.14 -0.34
N THR A 325 10.96 -25.15 -0.36
CA THR A 325 9.84 -25.08 -1.31
C THR A 325 9.69 -23.66 -1.85
N VAL A 326 9.15 -23.53 -3.06
CA VAL A 326 8.70 -22.25 -3.63
C VAL A 326 7.18 -22.23 -3.52
N LEU A 327 6.60 -21.16 -2.96
CA LEU A 327 5.14 -21.04 -2.90
C LEU A 327 4.53 -21.17 -4.30
N LYS A 328 3.50 -21.99 -4.45
CA LYS A 328 2.91 -22.38 -5.74
C LYS A 328 1.60 -21.66 -6.04
N GLY A 329 0.76 -21.45 -5.02
CA GLY A 329 -0.57 -20.87 -5.16
C GLY A 329 -0.58 -19.41 -5.64
N ASP A 330 -1.63 -19.05 -6.37
CA ASP A 330 -1.98 -17.65 -6.60
C ASP A 330 -2.64 -17.09 -5.35
N TYR A 331 -1.98 -16.13 -4.71
CA TYR A 331 -2.41 -15.49 -3.47
C TYR A 331 -2.54 -13.99 -3.69
N SER A 332 -3.48 -13.35 -2.99
CA SER A 332 -3.48 -11.89 -2.87
C SER A 332 -2.30 -11.40 -2.04
N ALA A 333 -2.01 -10.09 -2.08
CA ALA A 333 -1.02 -9.50 -1.20
C ALA A 333 -1.36 -9.70 0.29
N GLY A 334 -2.63 -9.55 0.68
CA GLY A 334 -3.09 -9.78 2.05
C GLY A 334 -2.99 -11.25 2.49
N GLN A 335 -3.14 -12.20 1.56
CA GLN A 335 -2.93 -13.63 1.84
C GLN A 335 -1.43 -13.95 2.00
N VAL A 336 -0.55 -13.38 1.18
CA VAL A 336 0.90 -13.53 1.38
C VAL A 336 1.36 -12.88 2.70
N LEU A 337 0.77 -11.74 3.06
CA LEU A 337 0.95 -11.13 4.38
C LEU A 337 0.52 -12.08 5.51
N SER A 338 -0.61 -12.77 5.39
CA SER A 338 -1.03 -13.81 6.35
C SER A 338 -0.10 -15.03 6.38
N LEU A 339 0.38 -15.52 5.23
CA LEU A 339 1.34 -16.63 5.15
C LEU A 339 2.64 -16.31 5.91
N ILE A 340 3.14 -15.08 5.77
CA ILE A 340 4.35 -14.62 6.47
C ILE A 340 4.15 -14.60 7.99
N GLY A 341 2.92 -14.40 8.48
CA GLY A 341 2.58 -14.50 9.92
C GLY A 341 2.87 -15.87 10.54
N HIS A 342 3.04 -16.93 9.74
CA HIS A 342 3.45 -18.26 10.20
C HIS A 342 4.98 -18.45 10.26
N PHE A 343 5.78 -17.51 9.75
CA PHE A 343 7.25 -17.63 9.70
C PHE A 343 7.89 -17.14 11.00
N GLN A 344 9.03 -17.74 11.37
CA GLN A 344 9.82 -17.33 12.54
C GLN A 344 10.95 -16.36 12.17
N PHE A 345 11.33 -16.29 10.90
CA PHE A 345 12.32 -15.36 10.36
C PHE A 345 12.12 -15.13 8.86
N CYS A 346 12.63 -14.02 8.32
CA CYS A 346 12.68 -13.77 6.88
C CYS A 346 14.08 -13.32 6.40
N VAL A 347 14.48 -13.78 5.22
CA VAL A 347 15.67 -13.32 4.48
C VAL A 347 15.19 -12.70 3.17
N GLY A 348 15.29 -11.37 3.03
CA GLY A 348 14.56 -10.66 1.98
C GLY A 348 15.39 -9.62 1.23
N MET A 349 15.34 -9.67 -0.09
CA MET A 349 15.80 -8.55 -0.92
C MET A 349 14.65 -7.69 -1.47
N ARG A 350 13.50 -8.28 -1.84
CA ARG A 350 12.33 -7.52 -2.32
C ARG A 350 11.80 -6.63 -1.19
N LEU A 351 11.67 -5.31 -1.43
CA LEU A 351 11.17 -4.34 -0.43
C LEU A 351 9.91 -4.83 0.31
N HIS A 352 8.94 -5.35 -0.47
CA HIS A 352 7.64 -5.73 0.09
C HIS A 352 7.67 -6.98 0.97
N ILE A 353 8.63 -7.92 0.82
CA ILE A 353 8.76 -9.02 1.80
C ILE A 353 9.17 -8.46 3.17
N LEU A 354 9.99 -7.40 3.18
CA LEU A 354 10.47 -6.75 4.40
C LEU A 354 9.35 -5.93 5.06
N ILE A 355 8.55 -5.22 4.26
CA ILE A 355 7.33 -4.54 4.73
C ILE A 355 6.36 -5.56 5.35
N PHE A 356 6.07 -6.67 4.67
CA PHE A 356 5.14 -7.68 5.19
C PHE A 356 5.67 -8.38 6.45
N SER A 357 6.98 -8.64 6.50
CA SER A 357 7.63 -9.17 7.71
C SER A 357 7.51 -8.19 8.87
N ALA A 358 7.72 -6.89 8.63
CA ALA A 358 7.53 -5.86 9.65
C ALA A 358 6.07 -5.81 10.16
N LEU A 359 5.09 -5.84 9.25
CA LEU A 359 3.66 -5.85 9.59
C LEU A 359 3.22 -7.06 10.42
N GLN A 360 3.79 -8.24 10.18
CA GLN A 360 3.56 -9.45 10.98
C GLN A 360 4.42 -9.52 12.24
N HIS A 361 5.25 -8.52 12.50
CA HIS A 361 6.28 -8.54 13.55
C HIS A 361 7.16 -9.81 13.48
N VAL A 362 7.50 -10.22 12.26
CA VAL A 362 8.44 -11.30 11.95
C VAL A 362 9.83 -10.68 11.82
N PRO A 363 10.82 -11.13 12.62
CA PRO A 363 12.19 -10.65 12.52
C PRO A 363 12.78 -11.02 11.15
N PHE A 364 13.61 -10.14 10.59
CA PHE A 364 14.15 -10.35 9.26
C PHE A 364 15.59 -9.84 9.15
N ILE A 365 16.33 -10.40 8.20
CA ILE A 365 17.52 -9.78 7.63
C ILE A 365 17.20 -9.30 6.21
N ALA A 366 17.54 -8.05 5.94
CA ALA A 366 17.47 -7.50 4.60
C ALA A 366 18.77 -7.80 3.84
N LEU A 367 18.67 -7.95 2.53
CA LEU A 367 19.82 -7.98 1.63
C LEU A 367 19.81 -6.67 0.82
N PRO A 368 20.36 -5.56 1.37
CA PRO A 368 20.28 -4.25 0.73
C PRO A 368 21.16 -4.17 -0.53
N TYR A 369 20.52 -4.36 -1.69
CA TYR A 369 21.09 -4.14 -3.03
C TYR A 369 20.50 -2.90 -3.73
N SER A 370 19.53 -2.21 -3.12
CA SER A 370 18.87 -1.04 -3.73
C SER A 370 18.53 0.05 -2.71
N PRO A 371 18.52 1.34 -3.11
CA PRO A 371 18.20 2.45 -2.21
C PRO A 371 16.82 2.34 -1.54
N LYS A 372 15.88 1.63 -2.17
CA LYS A 372 14.52 1.37 -1.65
C LYS A 372 14.57 0.51 -0.37
N VAL A 373 15.39 -0.54 -0.36
CA VAL A 373 15.60 -1.39 0.83
C VAL A 373 16.34 -0.62 1.93
N THR A 374 17.40 0.10 1.57
CA THR A 374 18.16 0.94 2.50
C THR A 374 17.29 2.03 3.13
N GLY A 375 16.34 2.60 2.39
CA GLY A 375 15.37 3.58 2.90
C GLY A 375 14.46 2.98 3.98
N LEU A 376 13.90 1.79 3.77
CA LEU A 376 13.09 1.09 4.79
C LEU A 376 13.91 0.77 6.05
N LEU A 377 15.15 0.30 5.88
CA LEU A 377 16.06 0.01 7.00
C LEU A 377 16.36 1.28 7.82
N GLN A 378 16.62 2.42 7.17
CA GLN A 378 16.82 3.70 7.84
C GLN A 378 15.57 4.19 8.58
N ASP A 379 14.39 4.03 7.97
CA ASP A 379 13.12 4.44 8.57
C ASP A 379 12.70 3.54 9.75
N LEU A 380 13.07 2.26 9.72
CA LEU A 380 12.97 1.35 10.87
C LEU A 380 14.14 1.51 11.86
N GLY A 381 15.21 2.21 11.52
CA GLY A 381 16.42 2.32 12.34
C GLY A 381 17.14 0.97 12.57
N ILE A 382 17.18 0.11 11.55
CA ILE A 382 17.89 -1.17 11.54
C ILE A 382 19.16 -1.00 10.71
N ASP A 383 20.33 -1.31 11.27
CA ASP A 383 21.61 -1.26 10.55
C ASP A 383 21.96 -2.63 9.95
N VAL A 384 22.20 -2.68 8.65
CA VAL A 384 22.61 -3.89 7.91
C VAL A 384 23.61 -3.45 6.82
N PRO A 385 24.78 -4.09 6.71
CA PRO A 385 25.77 -3.72 5.70
C PRO A 385 25.25 -3.97 4.26
N PRO A 386 25.65 -3.15 3.27
CA PRO A 386 25.36 -3.38 1.85
C PRO A 386 25.79 -4.77 1.38
N LEU A 387 24.98 -5.42 0.54
CA LEU A 387 25.22 -6.80 0.09
C LEU A 387 26.61 -6.98 -0.57
N ASP A 388 27.06 -5.99 -1.34
CA ASP A 388 28.33 -5.98 -2.06
C ASP A 388 29.56 -6.10 -1.13
N ASN A 389 29.39 -5.85 0.18
CA ASN A 389 30.44 -5.95 1.21
C ASN A 389 30.31 -7.21 2.08
N VAL A 390 29.53 -8.21 1.65
CA VAL A 390 29.18 -9.40 2.44
C VAL A 390 29.55 -10.69 1.70
N ASN A 391 30.61 -11.35 2.18
CA ASN A 391 30.92 -12.73 1.80
C ASN A 391 30.08 -13.74 2.62
N THR A 392 30.13 -15.03 2.26
CA THR A 392 29.35 -16.10 2.93
C THR A 392 29.51 -16.09 4.44
N GLY A 393 30.74 -16.10 4.97
CA GLY A 393 30.98 -16.11 6.42
C GLY A 393 30.37 -14.91 7.14
N ARG A 394 30.44 -13.72 6.52
CA ARG A 394 29.81 -12.50 7.05
C ARG A 394 28.28 -12.56 6.99
N LEU A 395 27.70 -13.11 5.92
CA LEU A 395 26.25 -13.29 5.83
C LEU A 395 25.73 -14.24 6.91
N LEU A 396 26.39 -15.39 7.09
CA LEU A 396 26.01 -16.37 8.12
C LEU A 396 26.10 -15.78 9.52
N ALA A 397 27.17 -15.04 9.83
CA ALA A 397 27.33 -14.36 11.11
C ALA A 397 26.23 -13.32 11.37
N LEU A 398 25.84 -12.53 10.36
CA LEU A 398 24.74 -11.57 10.48
C LEU A 398 23.38 -12.27 10.65
N ILE A 399 23.17 -13.40 9.99
CA ILE A 399 21.96 -14.23 10.12
C ILE A 399 21.84 -14.81 11.54
N ASP A 400 22.89 -15.43 12.06
CA ASP A 400 22.90 -16.01 13.43
C ASP A 400 22.75 -14.90 14.49
N GLN A 401 23.45 -13.77 14.34
CA GLN A 401 23.31 -12.61 15.23
C GLN A 401 21.88 -12.03 15.21
N SER A 402 21.28 -11.89 14.02
CA SER A 402 19.90 -11.39 13.85
C SER A 402 18.86 -12.35 14.43
N TRP A 403 19.15 -13.65 14.41
CA TRP A 403 18.33 -14.67 15.04
C TRP A 403 18.44 -14.67 16.56
N ASP A 404 19.64 -14.56 17.12
CA ASP A 404 19.82 -14.51 18.58
C ASP A 404 19.20 -13.22 19.17
N SER A 405 19.34 -12.09 18.47
CA SER A 405 18.72 -10.81 18.82
C SER A 405 17.26 -10.64 18.35
N ARG A 406 16.63 -11.69 17.79
CA ARG A 406 15.32 -11.60 17.12
C ARG A 406 14.19 -11.04 17.98
N ALA A 407 14.24 -11.26 19.30
CA ALA A 407 13.25 -10.72 20.24
C ALA A 407 13.35 -9.19 20.34
N THR A 408 14.57 -8.67 20.50
CA THR A 408 14.88 -7.24 20.48
C THR A 408 14.52 -6.61 19.13
N LEU A 409 14.84 -7.29 18.00
CA LEU A 409 14.46 -6.82 16.67
C LEU A 409 12.95 -6.74 16.49
N LYS A 410 12.20 -7.75 16.96
CA LYS A 410 10.73 -7.77 16.92
C LYS A 410 10.12 -6.62 17.74
N GLU A 411 10.64 -6.38 18.95
CA GLU A 411 10.19 -5.25 19.78
C GLU A 411 10.50 -3.90 19.13
N HIS A 412 11.72 -3.72 18.60
CA HIS A 412 12.13 -2.50 17.91
C HIS A 412 11.28 -2.21 16.66
N ILE A 413 10.96 -3.24 15.86
CA ILE A 413 10.00 -3.13 14.74
C ILE A 413 8.63 -2.68 15.26
N ALA A 414 8.10 -3.31 16.32
CA ALA A 414 6.79 -2.96 16.88
C ALA A 414 6.74 -1.52 17.44
N GLN A 415 7.85 -1.01 17.97
CA GLN A 415 7.97 0.39 18.42
C GLN A 415 8.04 1.40 17.26
N ARG A 416 8.63 1.02 16.13
CA ARG A 416 8.86 1.91 14.96
C ARG A 416 7.73 1.90 13.95
N LEU A 417 7.12 0.74 13.72
CA LEU A 417 6.10 0.53 12.70
C LEU A 417 4.92 1.53 12.76
N PRO A 418 4.33 1.86 13.94
CA PRO A 418 3.21 2.81 13.99
C PRO A 418 3.52 4.17 13.37
N GLN A 419 4.74 4.70 13.57
CA GLN A 419 5.17 5.98 13.01
C GLN A 419 5.27 5.95 11.48
N LEU A 420 5.64 4.79 10.91
CA LEU A 420 5.69 4.59 9.46
C LEU A 420 4.28 4.41 8.87
N GLN A 421 3.38 3.74 9.60
CA GLN A 421 1.98 3.66 9.22
C GLN A 421 1.28 5.02 9.28
N ASP A 422 1.57 5.86 10.28
CA ASP A 422 1.02 7.22 10.35
C ASP A 422 1.50 8.10 9.18
N ARG A 423 2.77 8.00 8.80
CA ARG A 423 3.30 8.60 7.55
C ARG A 423 2.62 8.07 6.29
N ALA A 424 2.24 6.78 6.24
CA ALA A 424 1.49 6.24 5.10
C ALA A 424 0.03 6.76 5.09
N ARG A 425 -0.60 6.89 6.26
CA ARG A 425 -1.94 7.49 6.43
C ARG A 425 -1.97 8.98 6.07
N GLU A 426 -0.86 9.69 6.23
CA GLU A 426 -0.74 11.10 5.84
C GLU A 426 -1.02 11.31 4.34
N THR A 427 -0.54 10.43 3.45
CA THR A 427 -0.86 10.52 2.01
C THR A 427 -2.35 10.38 1.74
N HIS A 428 -3.02 9.47 2.45
CA HIS A 428 -4.46 9.30 2.38
C HIS A 428 -5.23 10.49 2.95
N ALA A 429 -4.78 11.07 4.06
CA ALA A 429 -5.37 12.26 4.65
C ALA A 429 -5.30 13.47 3.70
N LEU A 430 -4.16 13.65 3.01
CA LEU A 430 -3.97 14.67 1.97
C LEU A 430 -4.91 14.46 0.77
N LEU A 431 -5.07 13.22 0.30
CA LEU A 431 -6.02 12.85 -0.75
C LEU A 431 -7.47 13.18 -0.34
N VAL A 432 -7.88 12.78 0.86
CA VAL A 432 -9.23 13.03 1.39
C VAL A 432 -9.50 14.53 1.55
N GLN A 433 -8.50 15.31 1.98
CA GLN A 433 -8.61 16.75 2.08
C GLN A 433 -8.77 17.41 0.70
N LEU A 434 -7.97 17.00 -0.30
CA LEU A 434 -8.09 17.46 -1.68
C LEU A 434 -9.49 17.18 -2.27
N ILE A 435 -10.04 15.97 -2.07
CA ILE A 435 -11.39 15.61 -2.51
C ILE A 435 -12.47 16.50 -1.86
N ARG A 436 -12.26 16.91 -0.59
CA ARG A 436 -13.16 17.83 0.12
C ARG A 436 -13.07 19.25 -0.40
N ASP A 437 -11.86 19.76 -0.62
CA ASP A 437 -11.60 21.12 -1.10
C ASP A 437 -12.09 21.33 -2.54
N LEU A 438 -12.03 20.29 -3.37
CA LEU A 438 -12.64 20.26 -4.71
C LEU A 438 -14.18 20.13 -4.69
N GLY A 439 -14.80 20.00 -3.52
CA GLY A 439 -16.26 19.89 -3.37
C GLY A 439 -16.87 18.59 -3.89
N LEU A 440 -16.06 17.61 -4.29
CA LEU A 440 -16.51 16.39 -4.97
C LEU A 440 -17.46 15.53 -4.11
N HIS A 441 -17.25 15.54 -2.80
CA HIS A 441 -18.14 14.94 -1.79
C HIS A 441 -19.53 15.59 -1.63
N ARG A 442 -19.82 16.71 -2.33
CA ARG A 442 -21.08 17.47 -2.20
C ARG A 442 -21.70 17.93 -3.51
N ARG A 443 -21.20 17.51 -4.67
CA ARG A 443 -21.85 17.88 -5.95
C ARG A 443 -23.33 17.51 -5.88
N THR A 444 -24.16 18.40 -6.41
CA THR A 444 -25.59 18.18 -6.62
C THR A 444 -25.85 18.39 -8.09
N ASP A 445 -26.61 17.51 -8.73
CA ASP A 445 -27.04 17.70 -10.10
C ASP A 445 -27.94 18.92 -10.22
N THR A 446 -27.34 20.08 -10.51
CA THR A 446 -28.01 21.26 -11.05
C THR A 446 -27.84 21.26 -12.56
N ALA A 447 -28.35 20.21 -13.20
CA ALA A 447 -28.52 20.11 -14.64
C ALA A 447 -29.98 19.77 -14.95
N ASN A 448 -30.58 20.50 -15.90
CA ASN A 448 -31.99 20.41 -16.31
C ASN A 448 -33.07 20.70 -15.24
N THR A 449 -33.35 21.99 -15.02
CA THR A 449 -34.76 22.48 -15.04
C THR A 449 -34.83 24.00 -15.19
N GLN A 450 -34.84 24.47 -16.45
CA GLN A 450 -35.36 25.75 -16.98
C GLN A 450 -34.86 25.85 -18.43
N GLY A 451 -35.56 25.29 -19.42
CA GLY A 451 -36.98 24.92 -19.40
C GLY A 451 -37.83 26.17 -19.58
N SER A 452 -37.72 26.77 -20.76
CA SER A 452 -38.54 27.89 -21.22
C SER A 452 -40.03 27.56 -21.19
N CYS A 453 -40.85 28.43 -20.61
CA CYS A 453 -42.24 28.62 -21.02
C CYS A 453 -42.63 30.10 -20.85
N PRO A 454 -43.36 30.68 -21.82
CA PRO A 454 -43.88 32.04 -21.73
C PRO A 454 -45.23 32.06 -20.99
N PHE A 455 -45.55 33.19 -20.35
CA PHE A 455 -46.80 33.95 -20.52
C PHE A 455 -46.69 35.30 -19.78
#